data_AF-A0A969NB87-F1
#
_entry.id   AF-A0A969NB87-F1
#
_cell.length_a   1.000
_cell.length_b   1.000
_cell.length_c   1.000
_cell.angle_alpha   90.00
_cell.angle_beta   90.00
_cell.angle_gamma   90.00
#
_symmetry.space_group_name_H-M   'P 1'
#
loop_
_entity.id
_entity.type
_entity.pdbx_description
1 polymer ?
#
loop_
_entity_poly.entity_id
_entity_poly.type
_entity_poly.pdbx_seq_one_letter_code
_entity_poly.pdbx_strand_id
1 'polypeptide(L)'
;MTNPFAFLANPSDETEVGNISSFLSNSYDKSILVVHNGSLEEEEVIETYKKKLVQAFASYDQINEIVFKQVNFKAGGAAAVENALSVGLHNIVIIPSNDQVFITNVVTKLNYLTKNYKITLYGMSAWENFRNIEIEYLRNLQFHYGTTSYVDKQDKSVKNFDYSYTTFFKAEPSIYSYMGYDISYFFLNVLKDYGKHFQFCLPSVVNKNYTNGLCYNFKFKRVSPFSGFENNWLNIVKINEALEVVRVN
;
A
#
# COMPACT_ATOMS: atom_id res chain seq x y z
N MET A 1 -10.56 9.76 13.27
CA MET A 1 -9.67 10.51 14.19
C MET A 1 -10.38 11.77 14.70
N THR A 2 -10.38 12.04 16.02
CA THR A 2 -11.12 13.18 16.63
C THR A 2 -10.23 14.32 17.11
N ASN A 3 -8.90 14.17 17.08
CA ASN A 3 -7.96 15.19 17.54
C ASN A 3 -7.45 16.05 16.36
N PRO A 4 -7.75 17.37 16.32
CA PRO A 4 -7.37 18.25 15.21
C PRO A 4 -5.86 18.59 15.13
N PHE A 5 -5.09 18.21 16.14
CA PHE A 5 -3.64 18.41 16.23
C PHE A 5 -2.83 17.14 15.98
N ALA A 6 -3.48 15.98 15.83
CA ALA A 6 -2.79 14.73 15.59
C ALA A 6 -2.26 14.68 14.14
N PHE A 7 -1.07 14.11 13.98
CA PHE A 7 -0.47 13.78 12.69
C PHE A 7 -0.18 12.28 12.67
N LEU A 8 -0.74 11.58 11.69
CA LEU A 8 -0.48 10.16 11.48
C LEU A 8 0.47 9.96 10.31
N ALA A 9 1.70 9.55 10.61
CA ALA A 9 2.69 9.17 9.60
C ALA A 9 2.25 7.94 8.79
N ASN A 10 1.52 7.02 9.45
CA ASN A 10 0.84 5.89 8.83
C ASN A 10 -0.65 6.22 8.70
N PRO A 11 -1.22 6.26 7.48
CA PRO A 11 -2.60 6.62 7.25
C PRO A 11 -3.58 5.58 7.82
N SER A 12 -4.85 5.96 7.83
CA SER A 12 -5.94 4.99 8.01
C SER A 12 -6.09 4.06 6.82
N ASP A 13 -6.75 2.92 7.03
CA ASP A 13 -7.07 1.96 5.96
C ASP A 13 -7.86 2.63 4.82
N GLU A 14 -8.77 3.56 5.13
CA GLU A 14 -9.52 4.29 4.10
C GLU A 14 -8.59 5.11 3.19
N THR A 15 -7.62 5.82 3.79
CA THR A 15 -6.63 6.61 3.05
C THR A 15 -5.69 5.70 2.25
N GLU A 16 -5.27 4.56 2.81
CA GLU A 16 -4.45 3.56 2.11
C GLU A 16 -5.19 2.99 0.89
N VAL A 17 -6.43 2.52 1.08
CA VAL A 17 -7.31 2.03 -0.01
C VAL A 17 -7.53 3.09 -1.07
N GLY A 18 -7.70 4.36 -0.67
CA GLY A 18 -7.80 5.49 -1.59
C GLY A 18 -6.54 5.69 -2.43
N ASN A 19 -5.36 5.57 -1.83
CA ASN A 19 -4.07 5.70 -2.51
C ASN A 19 -3.82 4.53 -3.47
N ILE A 20 -4.10 3.29 -3.05
CA ILE A 20 -4.01 2.10 -3.91
C ILE A 20 -4.99 2.23 -5.09
N SER A 21 -6.24 2.62 -4.83
CA SER A 21 -7.24 2.82 -5.89
C SER A 21 -6.82 3.90 -6.89
N SER A 22 -6.20 4.99 -6.40
CA SER A 22 -5.65 6.04 -7.25
C SER A 22 -4.48 5.53 -8.11
N PHE A 23 -3.61 4.68 -7.56
CA PHE A 23 -2.54 4.03 -8.32
C PHE A 23 -3.10 3.08 -9.40
N LEU A 24 -4.22 2.41 -9.11
CA LEU A 24 -4.91 1.52 -10.04
C LEU A 24 -5.75 2.24 -11.11
N SER A 25 -5.88 3.56 -11.07
CA SER A 25 -6.68 4.37 -12.02
C SER A 25 -6.35 4.12 -13.49
N ASN A 26 -5.11 3.77 -13.81
CA ASN A 26 -4.66 3.47 -15.19
C ASN A 26 -4.84 2.00 -15.59
N SER A 27 -5.51 1.19 -14.77
CA SER A 27 -5.77 -0.24 -15.01
C SER A 27 -7.23 -0.52 -15.39
N TYR A 28 -7.88 0.43 -16.07
CA TYR A 28 -9.29 0.33 -16.46
C TYR A 28 -9.58 -0.78 -17.47
N ASP A 29 -8.57 -1.24 -18.21
CA ASP A 29 -8.63 -2.34 -19.16
C ASP A 29 -8.47 -3.72 -18.50
N LYS A 30 -8.30 -3.76 -17.18
CA LYS A 30 -8.06 -4.99 -16.41
C LYS A 30 -9.32 -5.44 -15.67
N SER A 31 -9.39 -6.74 -15.41
CA SER A 31 -10.43 -7.32 -14.55
C SER A 31 -10.00 -7.21 -13.09
N ILE A 32 -10.82 -6.60 -12.23
CA ILE A 32 -10.57 -6.53 -10.78
C ILE A 32 -11.42 -7.60 -10.10
N LEU A 33 -10.76 -8.48 -9.34
CA LEU A 33 -11.38 -9.52 -8.54
C LEU A 33 -10.99 -9.31 -7.08
N VAL A 34 -11.98 -9.17 -6.20
CA VAL A 34 -11.75 -9.13 -4.75
C VAL A 34 -12.11 -10.48 -4.13
N VAL A 35 -11.19 -11.08 -3.39
CA VAL A 35 -11.39 -12.37 -2.71
C VAL A 35 -11.30 -12.15 -1.20
N HIS A 36 -12.32 -12.60 -0.46
CA HIS A 36 -12.43 -12.40 0.99
C HIS A 36 -13.01 -13.62 1.70
N ASN A 37 -12.93 -13.66 3.04
CA ASN A 37 -13.42 -14.77 3.86
C ASN A 37 -14.79 -14.48 4.50
N GLY A 38 -15.35 -13.30 4.25
CA GLY A 38 -16.70 -12.89 4.66
C GLY A 38 -16.78 -12.27 6.05
N SER A 39 -15.67 -11.74 6.57
CA SER A 39 -15.73 -10.93 7.80
C SER A 39 -16.32 -9.54 7.53
N LEU A 40 -16.97 -8.95 8.54
CA LEU A 40 -17.54 -7.61 8.44
C LEU A 40 -16.48 -6.55 8.11
N GLU A 41 -15.31 -6.65 8.73
CA GLU A 41 -14.17 -5.76 8.48
C GLU A 41 -13.71 -5.83 7.01
N GLU A 42 -13.53 -7.03 6.47
CA GLU A 42 -13.21 -7.22 5.04
C GLU A 42 -14.30 -6.61 4.14
N GLU A 43 -15.58 -6.80 4.46
CA GLU A 43 -16.68 -6.27 3.67
C GLU A 43 -16.70 -4.72 3.66
N GLU A 44 -16.44 -4.07 4.79
CA GLU A 44 -16.31 -2.61 4.87
C GLU A 44 -15.13 -2.08 4.02
N VAL A 45 -13.99 -2.79 4.03
CA VAL A 45 -12.84 -2.45 3.18
C VAL A 45 -13.17 -2.64 1.69
N ILE A 46 -13.91 -3.69 1.33
CA ILE A 46 -14.34 -3.96 -0.06
C ILE A 46 -15.26 -2.85 -0.57
N GLU A 47 -16.24 -2.41 0.23
CA GLU A 47 -17.11 -1.30 -0.16
C GLU A 47 -16.32 0.01 -0.35
N THR A 48 -15.29 0.22 0.48
CA THR A 48 -14.37 1.34 0.31
C THR A 48 -13.60 1.22 -1.01
N TYR A 49 -13.05 0.05 -1.35
CA TYR A 49 -12.40 -0.18 -2.64
C TYR A 49 -13.34 0.08 -3.82
N LYS A 50 -14.57 -0.45 -3.79
CA LYS A 50 -15.58 -0.22 -4.84
C LYS A 50 -15.78 1.28 -5.07
N LYS A 51 -16.04 2.03 -4.00
CA LYS A 51 -16.26 3.48 -4.06
C LYS A 51 -15.05 4.22 -4.62
N LYS A 52 -13.84 3.95 -4.11
CA LYS A 52 -12.62 4.66 -4.50
C LYS A 52 -12.16 4.31 -5.92
N LEU A 53 -12.32 3.04 -6.34
CA LEU A 53 -12.02 2.61 -7.71
C LEU A 53 -12.96 3.28 -8.73
N VAL A 54 -14.27 3.30 -8.47
CA VAL A 54 -15.22 4.02 -9.34
C VAL A 54 -14.84 5.49 -9.47
N GLN A 55 -14.48 6.16 -8.36
CA GLN A 55 -14.01 7.54 -8.39
C GLN A 55 -12.70 7.71 -9.18
N ALA A 56 -11.76 6.78 -9.04
CA ALA A 56 -10.48 6.81 -9.74
C ALA A 56 -10.67 6.65 -11.26
N PHE A 57 -11.58 5.76 -11.68
CA PHE A 57 -11.89 5.51 -13.09
C PHE A 57 -12.82 6.54 -13.73
N ALA A 58 -13.63 7.26 -12.94
CA ALA A 58 -14.56 8.28 -13.44
C ALA A 58 -13.89 9.44 -14.21
N SER A 59 -12.56 9.58 -14.11
CA SER A 59 -11.77 10.56 -14.86
C SER A 59 -11.58 10.21 -16.35
N TYR A 60 -12.01 9.02 -16.78
CA TYR A 60 -11.83 8.54 -18.15
C TYR A 60 -13.17 8.48 -18.90
N ASP A 61 -13.36 9.42 -19.81
CA ASP A 61 -14.57 9.60 -20.63
C ASP A 61 -14.94 8.39 -21.52
N GLN A 62 -14.03 7.41 -21.69
CA GLN A 62 -14.19 6.26 -22.59
C GLN A 62 -14.45 4.92 -21.86
N ILE A 63 -14.57 4.91 -20.53
CA ILE A 63 -14.86 3.68 -19.79
C ILE A 63 -16.37 3.46 -19.75
N ASN A 64 -16.86 2.51 -20.55
CA ASN A 64 -18.27 2.12 -20.53
C ASN A 64 -18.62 1.18 -19.35
N GLU A 65 -17.69 0.33 -18.90
CA GLU A 65 -17.92 -0.63 -17.82
C GLU A 65 -16.60 -1.08 -17.16
N ILE A 66 -16.55 -1.11 -15.83
CA ILE A 66 -15.42 -1.65 -15.05
C ILE A 66 -15.76 -3.08 -14.67
N VAL A 67 -14.90 -4.04 -15.02
CA VAL A 67 -15.10 -5.44 -14.63
C VAL A 67 -14.65 -5.63 -13.18
N PHE A 68 -15.56 -5.38 -12.24
CA PHE A 68 -15.36 -5.60 -10.81
C PHE A 68 -16.14 -6.84 -10.35
N LYS A 69 -15.42 -7.83 -9.80
CA LYS A 69 -15.99 -9.09 -9.30
C LYS A 69 -15.61 -9.29 -7.84
N GLN A 70 -16.46 -9.96 -7.09
CA GLN A 70 -16.24 -10.28 -5.68
C GLN A 70 -16.52 -11.76 -5.43
N VAL A 71 -15.65 -12.43 -4.69
CA VAL A 71 -15.79 -13.85 -4.32
C VAL A 71 -15.59 -14.01 -2.81
N ASN A 72 -16.60 -14.58 -2.15
CA ASN A 72 -16.47 -15.10 -0.80
C ASN A 72 -15.87 -16.52 -0.86
N PHE A 73 -14.61 -16.64 -0.47
CA PHE A 73 -13.87 -17.91 -0.54
C PHE A 73 -14.39 -18.95 0.45
N LYS A 74 -14.88 -18.53 1.62
CA LYS A 74 -15.45 -19.45 2.61
C LYS A 74 -16.67 -20.18 2.05
N ALA A 75 -17.49 -19.48 1.27
CA ALA A 75 -18.70 -20.02 0.68
C ALA A 75 -18.45 -20.79 -0.63
N GLY A 76 -17.63 -20.23 -1.54
CA GLY A 76 -17.45 -20.74 -2.89
C GLY A 76 -16.16 -21.55 -3.14
N GLY A 77 -15.20 -21.46 -2.22
CA GLY A 77 -13.90 -22.13 -2.32
C GLY A 77 -13.09 -21.73 -3.55
N ALA A 78 -12.11 -22.58 -3.88
CA ALA A 78 -11.17 -22.38 -4.98
C ALA A 78 -11.85 -22.32 -6.37
N ALA A 79 -12.94 -23.06 -6.56
CA ALA A 79 -13.66 -23.08 -7.84
C ALA A 79 -14.32 -21.73 -8.15
N ALA A 80 -14.88 -21.06 -7.14
CA ALA A 80 -15.48 -19.73 -7.32
C ALA A 80 -14.42 -18.67 -7.71
N VAL A 81 -13.21 -18.76 -7.14
CA VAL A 81 -12.10 -17.86 -7.49
C VAL A 81 -11.69 -18.06 -8.95
N GLU A 82 -11.50 -19.31 -9.38
CA GLU A 82 -11.11 -19.63 -10.76
C GLU A 82 -12.18 -19.18 -11.77
N ASN A 83 -13.45 -19.45 -11.50
CA ASN A 83 -14.57 -19.03 -12.36
C ASN A 83 -14.72 -17.51 -12.47
N ALA A 84 -14.26 -16.76 -11.46
CA ALA A 84 -14.31 -15.31 -11.48
C ALA A 84 -13.15 -14.68 -12.28
N LEU A 85 -12.05 -15.39 -12.53
CA LEU A 85 -10.95 -14.86 -13.34
C LEU A 85 -11.37 -14.70 -14.81
N SER A 86 -11.05 -13.55 -15.37
CA SER A 86 -11.34 -13.23 -16.77
C SER A 86 -10.27 -13.82 -17.67
N VAL A 87 -10.68 -14.65 -18.63
CA VAL A 87 -9.80 -15.17 -19.70
C VAL A 87 -9.48 -14.04 -20.68
N GLY A 88 -8.22 -13.92 -21.10
CA GLY A 88 -7.78 -12.92 -22.08
C GLY A 88 -7.53 -11.51 -21.53
N LEU A 89 -8.02 -11.21 -20.33
CA LEU A 89 -7.71 -9.97 -19.60
C LEU A 89 -6.62 -10.20 -18.55
N HIS A 90 -5.93 -9.12 -18.19
CA HIS A 90 -5.09 -9.11 -16.98
C HIS A 90 -6.01 -9.04 -15.75
N ASN A 91 -5.81 -9.93 -14.79
CA ASN A 91 -6.59 -9.98 -13.56
C ASN A 91 -5.81 -9.32 -12.41
N ILE A 92 -6.34 -8.24 -11.86
CA ILE A 92 -5.91 -7.69 -10.58
C ILE A 92 -6.73 -8.39 -9.50
N VAL A 93 -6.07 -9.16 -8.64
CA VAL A 93 -6.71 -9.82 -7.51
C VAL A 93 -6.38 -9.04 -6.24
N ILE A 94 -7.38 -8.61 -5.48
CA ILE A 94 -7.20 -7.89 -4.22
C ILE A 94 -7.70 -8.79 -3.08
N ILE A 95 -6.91 -8.94 -2.02
CA ILE A 95 -7.27 -9.71 -0.83
C ILE A 95 -7.08 -8.83 0.41
N PRO A 96 -8.15 -8.20 0.91
CA PRO A 96 -8.07 -7.29 2.06
C PRO A 96 -8.12 -8.05 3.39
N SER A 97 -7.22 -9.02 3.60
CA SER A 97 -7.25 -9.90 4.77
C SER A 97 -5.86 -10.09 5.41
N ASN A 98 -5.87 -10.38 6.71
CA ASN A 98 -4.71 -10.81 7.50
C ASN A 98 -4.85 -12.25 8.03
N ASP A 99 -5.91 -12.99 7.66
CA ASP A 99 -6.05 -14.41 8.02
C ASP A 99 -5.04 -15.26 7.24
N GLN A 100 -3.93 -15.59 7.89
CA GLN A 100 -2.80 -16.29 7.28
C GLN A 100 -3.19 -17.64 6.66
N VAL A 101 -4.14 -18.37 7.26
CA VAL A 101 -4.57 -19.68 6.74
C VAL A 101 -5.37 -19.50 5.46
N PHE A 102 -6.34 -18.58 5.49
CA PHE A 102 -7.12 -18.21 4.31
C PHE A 102 -6.21 -17.73 3.17
N ILE A 103 -5.29 -16.81 3.45
CA ILE A 103 -4.41 -16.21 2.45
C ILE A 103 -3.51 -17.27 1.83
N THR A 104 -2.89 -18.14 2.64
CA THR A 104 -2.02 -19.22 2.13
C THR A 104 -2.76 -20.11 1.14
N ASN A 105 -4.01 -20.48 1.45
CA ASN A 105 -4.84 -21.30 0.57
C ASN A 105 -5.16 -20.60 -0.76
N VAL A 106 -5.53 -19.31 -0.71
CA VAL A 106 -5.84 -18.54 -1.94
C VAL A 106 -4.58 -18.31 -2.77
N VAL A 107 -3.47 -17.90 -2.17
CA VAL A 107 -2.19 -17.65 -2.85
C VAL A 107 -1.70 -18.92 -3.55
N THR A 108 -1.76 -20.07 -2.88
CA THR A 108 -1.37 -21.36 -3.47
C THR A 108 -2.20 -21.68 -4.71
N LYS A 109 -3.53 -21.49 -4.63
CA LYS A 109 -4.43 -21.71 -5.76
C LYS A 109 -4.16 -20.73 -6.90
N LEU A 110 -4.06 -19.45 -6.61
CA LEU A 110 -3.78 -18.43 -7.63
C LEU A 110 -2.45 -18.69 -8.33
N ASN A 111 -1.41 -19.09 -7.59
CA ASN A 111 -0.11 -19.42 -8.16
C ASN A 111 -0.22 -20.54 -9.20
N TYR A 112 -1.01 -21.60 -8.94
CA TYR A 112 -1.27 -22.64 -9.93
C TYR A 112 -1.98 -22.11 -11.19
N LEU A 113 -2.89 -21.14 -11.02
CA LEU A 113 -3.66 -20.54 -12.11
C LEU A 113 -2.85 -19.57 -12.98
N THR A 114 -1.67 -19.11 -12.55
CA THR A 114 -0.80 -18.24 -13.36
C THR A 114 -0.39 -18.87 -14.70
N LYS A 115 -0.47 -20.20 -14.82
CA LYS A 115 -0.26 -20.93 -16.07
C LYS A 115 -1.26 -20.57 -17.17
N ASN A 116 -2.48 -20.22 -16.78
CA ASN A 116 -3.61 -19.97 -17.69
C ASN A 116 -4.07 -18.51 -17.67
N TYR A 117 -3.76 -17.76 -16.62
CA TYR A 117 -4.23 -16.39 -16.39
C TYR A 117 -3.07 -15.45 -16.07
N LYS A 118 -3.11 -14.23 -16.62
CA LYS A 118 -2.25 -13.15 -16.16
C LYS A 118 -2.83 -12.58 -14.87
N ILE A 119 -2.09 -12.66 -13.77
CA ILE A 119 -2.55 -12.27 -12.44
C ILE A 119 -1.54 -11.30 -11.81
N THR A 120 -2.04 -10.22 -11.21
CA THR A 120 -1.30 -9.38 -10.26
C THR A 120 -2.06 -9.39 -8.94
N LEU A 121 -1.39 -9.81 -7.87
CA LEU A 121 -1.98 -9.89 -6.54
C LEU A 121 -1.68 -8.63 -5.74
N TYR A 122 -2.71 -8.05 -5.14
CA TYR A 122 -2.62 -7.00 -4.13
C TYR A 122 -3.09 -7.54 -2.79
N GLY A 123 -2.29 -7.32 -1.75
CA GLY A 123 -2.62 -7.69 -0.38
C GLY A 123 -2.09 -6.67 0.61
N MET A 124 -1.98 -7.10 1.87
CA MET A 124 -1.57 -6.23 2.97
C MET A 124 -0.06 -6.34 3.22
N SER A 125 0.54 -5.26 3.71
CA SER A 125 1.97 -5.22 4.04
C SER A 125 2.41 -6.28 5.06
N ALA A 126 1.50 -6.71 5.94
CA ALA A 126 1.75 -7.75 6.93
C ALA A 126 2.20 -9.09 6.30
N TRP A 127 1.83 -9.36 5.04
CA TRP A 127 2.10 -10.63 4.37
C TRP A 127 3.59 -10.89 4.16
N GLU A 128 4.41 -9.83 4.12
CA GLU A 128 5.88 -9.94 4.07
C GLU A 128 6.44 -10.76 5.24
N ASN A 129 5.74 -10.77 6.38
CA ASN A 129 6.15 -11.49 7.58
C ASN A 129 5.55 -12.91 7.69
N PHE A 130 4.71 -13.33 6.72
CA PHE A 130 4.06 -14.63 6.77
C PHE A 130 4.99 -15.74 6.31
N ARG A 131 5.46 -16.55 7.27
CA ARG A 131 6.35 -17.69 7.02
C ARG A 131 5.71 -18.85 6.23
N ASN A 132 4.39 -18.90 6.20
CA ASN A 132 3.65 -20.02 5.61
C ASN A 132 3.38 -19.84 4.11
N ILE A 133 3.74 -18.69 3.55
CA ILE A 133 3.55 -18.39 2.13
C ILE A 133 4.92 -18.46 1.44
N GLU A 134 5.05 -19.31 0.44
CA GLU A 134 6.27 -19.38 -0.35
C GLU A 134 6.47 -18.06 -1.13
N ILE A 135 7.64 -17.44 -0.95
CA ILE A 135 7.95 -16.15 -1.58
C ILE A 135 7.93 -16.25 -3.12
N GLU A 136 8.23 -17.43 -3.66
CA GLU A 136 8.13 -17.73 -5.08
C GLU A 136 6.68 -17.63 -5.60
N TYR A 137 5.69 -17.98 -4.79
CA TYR A 137 4.28 -17.86 -5.18
C TYR A 137 3.88 -16.38 -5.25
N LEU A 138 4.32 -15.58 -4.27
CA LEU A 138 4.11 -14.14 -4.27
C LEU A 138 4.81 -13.48 -5.47
N ARG A 139 6.05 -13.87 -5.80
CA ARG A 139 6.76 -13.41 -7.00
C ARG A 139 6.00 -13.76 -8.29
N ASN A 140 5.59 -15.02 -8.45
CA ASN A 140 4.87 -15.48 -9.64
C ASN A 140 3.54 -14.71 -9.83
N LEU A 141 2.90 -14.33 -8.72
CA LEU A 141 1.68 -13.53 -8.71
C LEU A 141 1.92 -12.03 -8.81
N GLN A 142 3.18 -11.61 -9.00
CA GLN A 142 3.58 -10.21 -8.99
C GLN A 142 2.96 -9.51 -7.77
N PHE A 143 3.23 -10.00 -6.57
CA PHE A 143 2.62 -9.49 -5.35
C PHE A 143 2.97 -8.02 -5.13
N HIS A 144 1.95 -7.17 -5.04
CA HIS A 144 2.03 -5.76 -4.71
C HIS A 144 1.34 -5.50 -3.37
N TYR A 145 1.85 -4.51 -2.63
CA TYR A 145 1.18 -4.00 -1.44
C TYR A 145 1.54 -2.53 -1.21
N GLY A 146 0.68 -1.86 -0.46
CA GLY A 146 0.92 -0.50 0.03
C GLY A 146 1.84 -0.54 1.25
N THR A 147 2.84 0.33 1.29
CA THR A 147 3.58 0.62 2.52
C THR A 147 3.97 2.09 2.59
N THR A 148 3.82 2.69 3.75
CA THR A 148 4.31 4.06 4.00
C THR A 148 5.81 4.09 4.19
N SER A 149 6.39 3.03 4.73
CA SER A 149 7.81 2.94 5.02
C SER A 149 8.50 2.00 4.02
N TYR A 150 9.35 2.57 3.18
CA TYR A 150 10.18 1.83 2.24
C TYR A 150 11.60 2.39 2.25
N VAL A 151 12.58 1.55 2.59
CA VAL A 151 13.99 1.94 2.63
C VAL A 151 14.68 1.45 1.36
N ASP A 152 15.06 2.38 0.48
CA ASP A 152 15.89 2.06 -0.68
C ASP A 152 17.36 1.92 -0.25
N LYS A 153 17.83 0.69 -0.10
CA LYS A 153 19.22 0.40 0.28
C LYS A 153 20.25 0.85 -0.76
N GLN A 154 19.84 1.21 -1.97
CA GLN A 154 20.72 1.78 -2.98
C GLN A 154 20.86 3.30 -2.88
N ASP A 155 19.92 3.98 -2.21
CA ASP A 155 19.94 5.43 -2.03
C ASP A 155 21.16 5.90 -1.23
N LYS A 156 21.78 6.99 -1.70
CA LYS A 156 22.99 7.54 -1.09
C LYS A 156 22.73 8.08 0.33
N SER A 157 21.59 8.71 0.56
CA SER A 157 21.19 9.25 1.86
C SER A 157 20.96 8.12 2.86
N VAL A 158 20.35 7.01 2.43
CA VAL A 158 20.20 5.79 3.24
C VAL A 158 21.56 5.21 3.58
N LYS A 159 22.46 5.01 2.60
CA LYS A 159 23.82 4.51 2.85
C LYS A 159 24.61 5.39 3.83
N ASN A 160 24.48 6.72 3.72
CA ASN A 160 25.12 7.66 4.64
C ASN A 160 24.54 7.56 6.06
N PHE A 161 23.23 7.39 6.17
CA PHE A 161 22.56 7.18 7.46
C PHE A 161 23.01 5.87 8.10
N ASP A 162 23.04 4.77 7.34
CA ASP A 162 23.47 3.45 7.82
C ASP A 162 24.91 3.52 8.36
N TYR A 163 25.82 4.14 7.60
CA TYR A 163 27.21 4.36 8.03
C TYR A 163 27.30 5.18 9.32
N SER A 164 26.56 6.28 9.41
CA SER A 164 26.58 7.17 10.58
C SER A 164 25.99 6.48 11.82
N TYR A 165 24.88 5.76 11.64
CA TYR A 165 24.17 5.04 12.69
C TYR A 165 25.03 3.91 13.25
N THR A 166 25.59 3.06 12.39
CA THR A 166 26.49 1.96 12.80
C THR A 166 27.77 2.48 13.44
N THR A 167 28.33 3.59 12.94
CA THR A 167 29.53 4.21 13.54
C THR A 167 29.27 4.70 14.97
N PHE A 168 28.13 5.32 15.22
CA PHE A 168 27.79 5.92 16.52
C PHE A 168 27.23 4.89 17.51
N PHE A 169 26.23 4.11 17.10
CA PHE A 169 25.50 3.18 17.97
C PHE A 169 26.08 1.76 17.99
N LYS A 170 27.02 1.44 17.10
CA LYS A 170 27.61 0.09 16.96
C LYS A 170 26.56 -1.00 16.70
N ALA A 171 25.46 -0.65 16.03
CA ALA A 171 24.37 -1.55 15.68
C ALA A 171 23.76 -1.13 14.33
N GLU A 172 23.13 -2.08 13.63
CA GLU A 172 22.38 -1.79 12.40
C GLU A 172 21.09 -1.02 12.71
N PRO A 173 20.70 -0.05 11.87
CA PRO A 173 19.44 0.66 12.03
C PRO A 173 18.24 -0.28 11.79
N SER A 174 17.30 -0.28 12.74
CA SER A 174 15.99 -0.90 12.55
C SER A 174 15.09 -0.01 11.70
N ILE A 175 13.96 -0.54 11.23
CA ILE A 175 12.94 0.30 10.56
C ILE A 175 12.52 1.51 11.42
N TYR A 176 12.42 1.32 12.75
CA TYR A 176 12.09 2.38 13.69
C TYR A 176 13.17 3.46 13.80
N SER A 177 14.43 3.11 13.53
CA SER A 177 15.54 4.08 13.49
C SER A 177 15.35 5.07 12.34
N TYR A 178 14.97 4.59 11.15
CA TYR A 178 14.64 5.45 10.00
C TYR A 178 13.37 6.26 10.26
N MET A 179 12.32 5.62 10.77
CA MET A 179 11.05 6.30 11.06
C MET A 179 11.25 7.46 12.05
N GLY A 180 11.99 7.23 13.13
CA GLY A 180 12.29 8.25 14.13
C GLY A 180 13.11 9.40 13.56
N TYR A 181 14.09 9.09 12.70
CA TYR A 181 14.88 10.10 11.99
C TYR A 181 14.01 10.95 11.07
N ASP A 182 13.21 10.34 10.20
CA ASP A 182 12.38 11.03 9.23
C ASP A 182 11.32 11.91 9.89
N ILE A 183 10.62 11.39 10.90
CA ILE A 183 9.61 12.16 11.66
C ILE A 183 10.27 13.38 12.30
N SER A 184 11.42 13.19 12.97
CA SER A 184 12.14 14.28 13.61
C SER A 184 12.63 15.31 12.59
N TYR A 185 13.24 14.86 11.50
CA TYR A 185 13.75 15.72 10.44
C TYR A 185 12.64 16.55 9.80
N PHE A 186 11.50 15.94 9.49
CA PHE A 186 10.35 16.64 8.94
C PHE A 186 9.83 17.72 9.90
N PHE A 187 9.43 17.35 11.12
CA PHE A 187 8.77 18.28 12.04
C PHE A 187 9.68 19.38 12.55
N LEU A 188 10.98 19.11 12.77
CA LEU A 188 11.94 20.14 13.19
C LEU A 188 12.17 21.18 12.08
N ASN A 189 12.29 20.76 10.82
CA ASN A 189 12.44 21.71 9.71
C ASN A 189 11.15 22.47 9.43
N VAL A 190 9.99 21.82 9.49
CA VAL A 190 8.70 22.49 9.35
C VAL A 190 8.50 23.54 10.46
N LEU A 191 8.84 23.21 11.70
CA LEU A 191 8.77 24.15 12.82
C LEU A 191 9.75 25.31 12.66
N LYS A 192 10.97 25.04 12.19
CA LYS A 192 11.99 26.06 11.91
C LYS A 192 11.52 27.06 10.84
N ASP A 193 10.93 26.55 9.75
CA ASP A 193 10.58 27.37 8.58
C ASP A 193 9.24 28.12 8.75
N TYR A 194 8.26 27.53 9.47
CA TYR A 194 6.89 28.04 9.55
C TYR A 194 6.40 28.36 10.97
N GLY A 195 7.19 28.03 12.00
CA GLY A 195 6.85 28.28 13.39
C GLY A 195 5.75 27.37 13.95
N LYS A 196 5.27 27.71 15.15
CA LYS A 196 4.33 26.89 15.95
C LYS A 196 2.94 26.63 15.31
N HIS A 197 2.63 27.34 14.22
CA HIS A 197 1.36 27.25 13.51
C HIS A 197 1.50 26.64 12.12
N PHE A 198 2.58 25.88 11.89
CA PHE A 198 2.91 25.28 10.61
C PHE A 198 1.80 24.43 9.99
N GLN A 199 0.87 23.91 10.78
CA GLN A 199 -0.24 23.08 10.30
C GLN A 199 -1.14 23.82 9.28
N PHE A 200 -1.15 25.15 9.31
CA PHE A 200 -1.86 25.97 8.31
C PHE A 200 -1.04 26.23 7.04
N CYS A 201 0.26 25.89 7.07
CA CYS A 201 1.20 26.11 5.97
C CYS A 201 1.55 24.82 5.22
N LEU A 202 0.97 23.66 5.58
CA LEU A 202 1.26 22.37 4.95
C LEU A 202 1.13 22.35 3.41
N PRO A 203 0.19 23.08 2.77
CA PRO A 203 0.17 23.17 1.30
C PRO A 203 1.49 23.68 0.69
N SER A 204 2.21 24.56 1.41
CA SER A 204 3.52 25.09 1.01
C SER A 204 4.69 24.16 1.33
N VAL A 205 4.45 23.07 2.06
CA VAL A 205 5.48 22.11 2.50
C VAL A 205 5.72 21.01 1.46
N VAL A 206 4.74 20.68 0.61
CA VAL A 206 4.66 19.44 -0.21
C VAL A 206 5.90 19.12 -1.06
N ASN A 207 6.72 20.11 -1.43
CA ASN A 207 7.91 19.93 -2.28
C ASN A 207 9.24 20.35 -1.60
N LYS A 208 9.25 20.45 -0.26
CA LYS A 208 10.48 20.75 0.48
C LYS A 208 11.38 19.51 0.52
N ASN A 209 12.69 19.71 0.56
CA ASN A 209 13.66 18.60 0.60
C ASN A 209 13.42 17.63 1.79
N TYR A 210 12.91 18.13 2.90
CA TYR A 210 12.59 17.33 4.09
C TYR A 210 11.22 16.63 4.03
N THR A 211 10.47 16.72 2.93
CA THR A 211 9.28 15.87 2.72
C THR A 211 9.63 14.49 2.21
N ASN A 212 10.81 14.31 1.62
CA ASN A 212 11.32 13.00 1.22
C ASN A 212 12.37 12.55 2.23
N GLY A 213 11.98 11.62 3.09
CA GLY A 213 12.84 11.01 4.09
C GLY A 213 13.57 9.79 3.54
N LEU A 214 14.19 9.05 4.46
CA LEU A 214 14.92 7.81 4.18
C LEU A 214 13.98 6.61 4.00
N CYS A 215 12.86 6.58 4.74
CA CYS A 215 11.84 5.55 4.63
C CYS A 215 10.44 6.10 4.34
N TYR A 216 10.12 7.29 4.85
CA TYR A 216 8.85 7.97 4.63
C TYR A 216 9.00 9.04 3.56
N ASN A 217 7.93 9.25 2.79
CA ASN A 217 7.68 10.56 2.19
C ASN A 217 6.42 11.14 2.84
N PHE A 218 6.44 12.42 3.18
CA PHE A 218 5.34 13.07 3.90
C PHE A 218 4.54 13.98 2.97
N LYS A 219 3.27 13.60 2.77
CA LYS A 219 2.23 14.42 2.14
C LYS A 219 1.05 14.56 3.07
N PHE A 220 1.26 15.21 4.21
CA PHE A 220 0.20 15.40 5.21
C PHE A 220 -0.96 16.22 4.66
N LYS A 221 -2.18 15.67 4.76
CA LYS A 221 -3.42 16.38 4.48
C LYS A 221 -4.36 16.25 5.65
N ARG A 222 -5.15 17.30 5.90
CA ARG A 222 -6.18 17.28 6.93
C ARG A 222 -7.32 16.38 6.44
N VAL A 223 -7.75 15.44 7.28
CA VAL A 223 -8.82 14.49 6.92
C VAL A 223 -10.18 15.18 6.84
N SER A 224 -10.47 16.06 7.80
CA SER A 224 -11.67 16.91 7.85
C SER A 224 -11.40 18.16 8.69
N PRO A 225 -12.23 19.23 8.60
CA PRO A 225 -11.98 20.47 9.34
C PRO A 225 -11.75 20.32 10.85
N PHE A 226 -12.32 19.28 11.47
CA PHE A 226 -12.25 19.02 12.90
C PHE A 226 -11.36 17.83 13.29
N SER A 227 -10.69 17.17 12.33
CA SER A 227 -9.80 16.04 12.58
C SER A 227 -8.36 16.39 12.25
N GLY A 228 -7.43 15.50 12.60
CA GLY A 228 -6.00 15.71 12.38
C GLY A 228 -5.59 15.48 10.92
N PHE A 229 -4.31 15.18 10.75
CA PHE A 229 -3.66 15.04 9.47
C PHE A 229 -3.20 13.60 9.27
N GLU A 230 -3.31 13.12 8.04
CA GLU A 230 -2.80 11.81 7.63
C GLU A 230 -1.78 12.00 6.51
N ASN A 231 -0.72 11.21 6.55
CA ASN A 231 0.20 11.12 5.44
C ASN A 231 -0.50 10.47 4.24
N ASN A 232 -0.62 11.21 3.14
CA ASN A 232 -1.25 10.73 1.91
C ASN A 232 -0.22 10.17 0.90
N TRP A 233 1.03 9.95 1.30
CA TRP A 233 1.98 9.21 0.50
C TRP A 233 1.90 7.72 0.83
N LEU A 234 1.90 6.90 -0.22
CA LEU A 234 1.99 5.45 -0.12
C LEU A 234 2.95 4.96 -1.20
N ASN A 235 3.95 4.17 -0.79
CA ASN A 235 4.76 3.44 -1.74
C ASN A 235 3.98 2.20 -2.15
N ILE A 236 3.85 1.96 -3.46
CA ILE A 236 3.43 0.67 -3.96
C ILE A 236 4.70 -0.11 -4.25
N VAL A 237 4.88 -1.22 -3.54
CA VAL A 237 6.05 -2.07 -3.68
C VAL A 237 5.66 -3.42 -4.23
N LYS A 238 6.64 -4.13 -4.80
CA LYS A 238 6.47 -5.50 -5.28
C LYS A 238 7.69 -6.36 -4.98
N ILE A 239 7.51 -7.68 -5.01
CA ILE A 239 8.61 -8.64 -4.99
C ILE A 239 9.16 -8.80 -6.42
N ASN A 240 10.45 -8.54 -6.61
CA ASN A 240 11.12 -8.67 -7.91
C ASN A 240 11.62 -10.11 -8.17
N GLU A 241 12.25 -10.32 -9.33
CA GLU A 241 12.81 -11.62 -9.71
C GLU A 241 13.92 -12.12 -8.76
N ALA A 242 14.64 -11.21 -8.12
CA ALA A 242 15.67 -11.49 -7.12
C ALA A 242 15.09 -11.72 -5.70
N LEU A 243 13.76 -11.78 -5.56
CA LEU A 243 13.03 -11.94 -4.29
C LEU A 243 13.23 -10.75 -3.32
N GLU A 244 13.51 -9.57 -3.87
CA GLU A 244 13.67 -8.32 -3.12
C GLU A 244 12.44 -7.44 -3.28
N VAL A 245 12.12 -6.67 -2.24
CA VAL A 245 11.06 -5.67 -2.27
C VAL A 245 11.56 -4.41 -2.99
N VAL A 246 10.89 -4.06 -4.09
CA VAL A 246 11.22 -2.87 -4.90
C VAL A 246 10.02 -1.96 -5.06
N ARG A 247 10.25 -0.64 -5.05
CA ARG A 247 9.18 0.35 -5.30
C ARG A 247 8.77 0.36 -6.78
N VAL A 248 7.48 0.54 -7.04
CA VAL A 248 6.86 0.55 -8.36
C VAL A 248 6.48 1.97 -8.81
N ASN A 249 6.15 2.86 -7.87
CA ASN A 249 5.73 4.24 -8.11
C ASN A 249 6.78 5.30 -7.72
#